data_AF-A0A9D5IEF0-F1
#
_entry.id   AF-A0A9D5IEF0-F1
#
_cell.length_a   1.000
_cell.length_b   1.000
_cell.length_c   1.000
_cell.angle_alpha   90.00
_cell.angle_beta   90.00
_cell.angle_gamma   90.00
#
_symmetry.space_group_name_H-M   'P 1'
#
loop_
_entity.id
_entity.type
_entity.pdbx_description
1 polymer ?
#
loop_
_entity_poly.entity_id
_entity_poly.type
_entity_poly.pdbx_seq_one_letter_code
_entity_poly.pdbx_strand_id
1 'polypeptide(L)'
;MAGRRHHQPDRRGVGRGVVILADTHAWIWYVNADSRLSGPARAALEREDLGIAGISLWEVALLSQGGRIRLDGGALHWIQSAVNLAQTSILHFTPEIAVLSAGFGDTLHRDPADRIIVATALHHGTRLVTADRAITQSGLVRTVW
;
A
#
# COMPACT_ATOMS: atom_id res chain seq x y z
N MET A 1 -20.40 -30.15 -29.46
CA MET A 1 -20.90 -29.95 -28.09
C MET A 1 -19.77 -30.24 -27.11
N ALA A 2 -19.16 -29.20 -26.54
CA ALA A 2 -18.16 -29.33 -25.48
C ALA A 2 -18.40 -28.20 -24.47
N GLY A 3 -18.84 -28.57 -23.27
CA GLY A 3 -19.26 -27.64 -22.23
C GLY A 3 -18.10 -26.80 -21.73
N ARG A 4 -18.26 -25.48 -21.81
CA ARG A 4 -17.38 -24.51 -21.16
C ARG A 4 -17.52 -24.69 -19.66
N ARG A 5 -16.46 -25.17 -19.00
CA ARG A 5 -16.35 -25.12 -17.55
C ARG A 5 -16.21 -23.65 -17.16
N HIS A 6 -17.29 -23.06 -16.67
CA HIS A 6 -17.24 -21.79 -15.97
C HIS A 6 -16.32 -21.96 -14.76
N HIS A 7 -15.13 -21.37 -14.85
CA HIS A 7 -14.28 -21.17 -13.69
C HIS A 7 -14.96 -20.11 -12.83
N GLN A 8 -15.69 -20.57 -11.81
CA GLN A 8 -16.32 -19.72 -10.83
C GLN A 8 -15.21 -19.08 -9.98
N PRO A 9 -15.10 -17.73 -9.93
CA PRO A 9 -14.12 -17.11 -9.06
C PRO A 9 -14.43 -17.46 -7.60
N ASP A 10 -13.36 -17.78 -6.87
CA ASP A 10 -13.38 -18.16 -5.47
C ASP A 10 -14.08 -17.06 -4.64
N ARG A 11 -15.20 -17.41 -4.02
CA ARG A 11 -16.04 -16.50 -3.22
C ARG A 11 -15.58 -16.47 -1.77
N ARG A 12 -14.29 -16.25 -1.52
CA ARG A 12 -13.79 -15.86 -0.18
C ARG A 12 -13.42 -14.38 -0.19
N GLY A 13 -14.40 -13.52 0.12
CA GLY A 13 -14.16 -12.08 0.21
C GLY A 13 -15.41 -11.22 0.13
N VAL A 14 -16.47 -11.55 0.87
CA VAL A 14 -17.51 -10.55 1.21
C VAL A 14 -17.36 -10.29 2.70
N GLY A 15 -16.60 -9.27 3.08
CA GLY A 15 -16.42 -8.91 4.49
C GLY A 15 -15.25 -7.96 4.72
N ARG A 16 -15.57 -6.66 4.75
CA ARG A 16 -14.74 -5.48 5.00
C ARG A 16 -13.84 -5.05 3.82
N GLY A 17 -14.24 -3.97 3.14
CA GLY A 17 -13.33 -3.28 2.24
C GLY A 17 -12.17 -2.66 3.02
N VAL A 18 -10.99 -2.59 2.41
CA VAL A 18 -9.83 -1.90 3.00
C VAL A 18 -10.24 -0.50 3.44
N VAL A 19 -9.97 -0.16 4.69
CA VAL A 19 -10.35 1.13 5.28
C VAL A 19 -9.15 2.08 5.29
N ILE A 20 -7.94 1.53 5.38
CA ILE A 20 -6.69 2.31 5.47
C ILE A 20 -5.60 1.74 4.56
N LEU A 21 -4.90 2.63 3.86
CA LEU A 21 -3.73 2.30 3.04
C LEU A 21 -2.47 2.74 3.77
N ALA A 22 -1.48 1.86 3.89
CA ALA A 22 -0.15 2.25 4.34
C ALA A 22 0.72 2.67 3.14
N ASP A 23 1.46 3.76 3.33
CA ASP A 23 2.62 4.08 2.52
C ASP A 23 3.73 3.03 2.72
N THR A 24 4.67 2.92 1.78
CA THR A 24 5.72 1.89 1.78
C THR A 24 6.55 1.95 3.06
N HIS A 25 7.05 3.12 3.44
CA HIS A 25 7.86 3.25 4.66
C HIS A 25 7.03 2.99 5.92
N ALA A 26 5.77 3.42 5.96
CA ALA A 26 4.89 3.23 7.10
C ALA A 26 4.60 1.75 7.32
N TRP A 27 4.36 0.99 6.24
CA TRP A 27 4.18 -0.44 6.29
C TRP A 27 5.44 -1.17 6.77
N ILE A 28 6.62 -0.80 6.25
CA ILE A 28 7.89 -1.36 6.71
C ILE A 28 8.09 -1.10 8.20
N TRP A 29 7.82 0.11 8.69
CA TRP A 29 7.97 0.45 10.10
C TRP A 29 6.95 -0.28 10.98
N TYR A 30 5.72 -0.43 10.51
CA TYR A 30 4.69 -1.18 11.21
C TYR A 30 5.07 -2.64 11.42
N VAL A 31 5.43 -3.34 10.33
CA VAL A 31 5.80 -4.76 10.34
C VAL A 31 7.03 -5.02 11.23
N ASN A 32 7.99 -4.08 11.25
CA ASN A 32 9.20 -4.21 12.04
C ASN A 32 9.09 -3.62 13.47
N ALA A 33 7.88 -3.24 13.91
CA ALA A 33 7.64 -2.60 15.20
C ALA A 33 8.55 -1.38 15.48
N ASP A 34 8.85 -0.61 14.43
CA ASP A 34 9.79 0.51 14.47
C ASP A 34 9.20 1.73 15.20
N SER A 35 10.02 2.41 16.01
CA SER A 35 9.60 3.57 16.81
C SER A 35 9.37 4.85 15.99
N ARG A 36 9.77 4.87 14.71
CA ARG A 36 9.49 5.98 13.79
C ARG A 36 8.01 6.08 13.44
N LEU A 37 7.25 4.99 13.56
CA LEU A 37 5.82 5.01 13.39
C LEU A 37 5.17 5.70 14.59
N SER A 38 4.42 6.77 14.32
CA SER A 38 3.75 7.54 15.37
C SER A 38 2.64 6.74 16.07
N GLY A 39 2.22 7.24 17.24
CA GLY A 39 1.09 6.67 17.97
C GLY A 39 -0.21 6.59 17.16
N PRO A 40 -0.67 7.69 16.53
CA PRO A 40 -1.88 7.68 15.71
C PRO A 40 -1.79 6.76 14.50
N ALA A 41 -0.66 6.75 13.79
CA ALA A 41 -0.43 5.86 12.66
C ALA A 41 -0.50 4.40 13.08
N ARG A 42 0.22 4.02 14.14
CA ARG A 42 0.19 2.67 14.71
C ARG A 42 -1.22 2.25 15.09
N ALA A 43 -1.93 3.09 15.84
CA ALA A 43 -3.30 2.80 16.27
C ALA A 43 -4.25 2.61 15.08
N ALA A 44 -4.07 3.35 14.00
CA ALA A 44 -4.89 3.20 12.80
C ALA A 44 -4.58 1.90 12.05
N LEU A 45 -3.29 1.55 11.88
CA LEU A 45 -2.86 0.31 11.23
C LEU A 45 -3.25 -0.96 12.01
N GLU A 46 -3.35 -0.89 13.34
CA GLU A 46 -3.75 -2.03 14.19
C GLU A 46 -5.27 -2.26 14.24
N ARG A 47 -6.08 -1.21 14.08
CA ARG A 47 -7.53 -1.25 14.34
C ARG A 47 -8.39 -1.40 13.09
N GLU A 48 -7.84 -1.08 11.93
CA GLU A 48 -8.56 -0.99 10.67
C GLU A 48 -8.09 -2.05 9.68
N ASP A 49 -8.91 -2.35 8.68
CA ASP A 49 -8.52 -3.28 7.63
C ASP A 49 -7.44 -2.65 6.75
N LEU A 50 -6.21 -3.09 6.97
CA LEU A 50 -4.97 -2.59 6.38
C LEU A 50 -4.80 -3.06 4.93
N GLY A 51 -4.51 -2.11 4.04
CA GLY A 51 -4.03 -2.39 2.70
C GLY A 51 -2.67 -1.76 2.41
N ILE A 52 -2.03 -2.24 1.33
CA ILE A 52 -0.86 -1.62 0.71
C ILE A 52 -1.03 -1.59 -0.82
N ALA A 53 -0.51 -0.56 -1.48
CA ALA A 53 -0.50 -0.53 -2.94
C ALA A 53 0.50 -1.56 -3.49
N GLY A 54 0.14 -2.24 -4.58
CA GLY A 54 1.01 -3.24 -5.21
C GLY A 54 2.38 -2.67 -5.63
N ILE A 55 2.44 -1.38 -5.98
CA ILE A 55 3.70 -0.70 -6.32
C ILE A 55 4.68 -0.64 -5.15
N SER A 56 4.19 -0.58 -3.91
CA SER A 56 5.02 -0.56 -2.70
C SER A 56 5.80 -1.86 -2.53
N LEU A 57 5.28 -2.99 -3.04
CA LEU A 57 6.01 -4.26 -3.03
C LEU A 57 7.24 -4.20 -3.94
N TRP A 58 7.12 -3.56 -5.10
CA TRP A 58 8.24 -3.30 -6.00
C TRP A 58 9.24 -2.34 -5.37
N GLU A 59 8.77 -1.29 -4.69
CA GLU A 59 9.64 -0.35 -3.97
C GLU A 59 10.43 -1.04 -2.85
N VAL A 60 9.79 -1.89 -2.04
CA VAL A 60 10.48 -2.72 -1.01
C VAL A 60 11.58 -3.58 -1.66
N ALA A 61 11.27 -4.25 -2.77
CA ALA A 61 12.25 -5.06 -3.49
C ALA A 61 13.42 -4.21 -4.01
N LEU A 62 13.15 -3.04 -4.58
CA LEU A 62 14.18 -2.11 -5.05
C LEU A 62 15.07 -1.59 -3.92
N LEU A 63 14.48 -1.16 -2.80
CA LEU A 63 15.22 -0.69 -1.64
C LEU A 63 16.13 -1.79 -1.08
N SER A 64 15.65 -3.04 -1.06
CA SER A 64 16.44 -4.19 -0.63
C SER A 64 17.59 -4.49 -1.60
N GLN A 65 17.32 -4.51 -2.92
CA GLN A 65 18.37 -4.70 -3.94
C GLN A 65 19.43 -3.61 -3.92
N GLY A 66 19.02 -2.35 -3.69
CA GLY A 66 19.92 -1.22 -3.55
C GLY A 66 20.64 -1.15 -2.20
N GLY A 67 20.45 -2.11 -1.30
CA GLY A 67 21.07 -2.15 0.03
C GLY A 67 20.61 -1.04 0.99
N ARG A 68 19.52 -0.34 0.66
CA ARG A 68 18.94 0.73 1.49
C ARG A 68 18.23 0.18 2.71
N ILE A 69 17.68 -1.02 2.59
CA ILE A 69 17.11 -1.80 3.70
C ILE A 69 17.68 -3.22 3.68
N ARG A 70 17.79 -3.83 4.87
CA ARG A 70 18.17 -5.23 5.03
C ARG A 70 16.93 -6.00 5.48
N LEU A 71 16.59 -7.04 4.73
CA LEU A 71 15.39 -7.86 4.95
C LEU A 71 15.80 -9.31 5.18
N ASP A 72 15.35 -9.88 6.31
CA ASP A 72 15.67 -11.25 6.67
C ASP A 72 15.04 -12.26 5.71
N GLY A 73 15.86 -13.20 5.22
CA GLY A 73 15.45 -14.18 4.23
C GLY A 73 15.26 -13.63 2.80
N GLY A 74 15.63 -12.36 2.57
CA GLY A 74 15.50 -11.70 1.26
C GLY A 74 14.12 -11.11 0.99
N ALA A 75 14.03 -10.25 -0.03
CA ALA A 75 12.85 -9.41 -0.26
C ALA A 75 11.54 -10.20 -0.44
N LEU A 76 11.54 -11.27 -1.24
CA LEU A 76 10.32 -12.06 -1.48
C LEU A 76 9.80 -12.72 -0.20
N HIS A 77 10.69 -13.37 0.55
CA HIS A 77 10.34 -14.03 1.82
C HIS A 77 9.82 -13.02 2.84
N TRP A 78 10.50 -11.88 2.97
CA TRP A 78 10.09 -10.82 3.88
C TRP A 78 8.73 -10.25 3.49
N ILE A 79 8.49 -9.94 2.21
CA ILE A 79 7.20 -9.42 1.72
C ILE A 79 6.06 -10.39 2.03
N GLN A 80 6.23 -11.68 1.73
CA GLN A 80 5.22 -12.70 2.00
C GLN A 80 4.92 -12.82 3.49
N SER A 81 5.97 -12.80 4.32
CA SER A 81 5.84 -12.84 5.78
C SER A 81 5.13 -11.60 6.32
N ALA A 82 5.53 -10.41 5.86
CA ALA A 82 4.95 -9.13 6.24
C ALA A 82 3.45 -9.05 5.92
N VAL A 83 3.06 -9.44 4.70
CA VAL A 83 1.66 -9.48 4.26
C VAL A 83 0.83 -10.40 5.16
N ASN A 84 1.35 -11.59 5.48
CA ASN A 84 0.63 -12.55 6.32
C ASN A 84 0.54 -12.10 7.79
N LEU A 85 1.66 -11.65 8.37
CA LEU A 85 1.74 -11.23 9.77
C LEU A 85 0.86 -10.01 10.06
N ALA A 86 0.87 -9.02 9.17
CA ALA A 86 0.08 -7.81 9.31
C ALA A 86 -1.33 -7.93 8.69
N GLN A 87 -1.73 -9.11 8.23
CA GLN A 87 -3.01 -9.36 7.54
C GLN A 87 -3.31 -8.32 6.45
N THR A 88 -2.28 -7.92 5.71
CA THR A 88 -2.33 -6.80 4.75
C THR A 88 -2.99 -7.21 3.45
N SER A 89 -3.99 -6.45 3.01
CA SER A 89 -4.57 -6.59 1.67
C SER A 89 -3.71 -5.89 0.61
N ILE A 90 -3.36 -6.59 -0.47
CA ILE A 90 -2.62 -5.97 -1.58
C ILE A 90 -3.63 -5.35 -2.56
N LEU A 91 -3.57 -4.03 -2.74
CA LEU A 91 -4.39 -3.31 -3.70
C LEU A 91 -3.66 -3.25 -5.05
N HIS A 92 -4.22 -3.90 -6.06
CA HIS A 92 -3.59 -4.07 -7.35
C HIS A 92 -3.49 -2.74 -8.12
N PHE A 93 -2.42 -2.59 -8.90
CA PHE A 93 -2.28 -1.47 -9.84
C PHE A 93 -3.15 -1.71 -11.08
N THR A 94 -4.27 -1.00 -11.17
CA THR A 94 -5.24 -1.14 -12.27
C THR A 94 -5.09 0.00 -13.30
N PRO A 95 -5.70 -0.13 -14.50
CA PRO A 95 -5.71 0.96 -15.49
C PRO A 95 -6.29 2.28 -14.95
N GLU A 96 -7.32 2.22 -14.10
CA GLU A 96 -7.93 3.41 -13.49
C GLU A 96 -6.94 4.13 -12.57
N ILE A 97 -6.22 3.37 -11.75
CA ILE A 97 -5.17 3.90 -10.88
C ILE A 97 -4.02 4.47 -11.72
N ALA A 98 -3.66 3.80 -12.82
CA ALA A 98 -2.63 4.29 -13.75
C ALA A 98 -2.98 5.67 -14.31
N VAL A 99 -4.18 5.83 -14.86
CA VAL A 99 -4.64 7.13 -15.39
C VAL A 99 -4.74 8.18 -14.29
N LEU A 100 -5.30 7.83 -13.12
CA LEU A 100 -5.43 8.76 -11.99
C LEU A 100 -4.07 9.26 -11.50
N SER A 101 -3.05 8.39 -11.41
CA SER A 101 -1.70 8.73 -10.94
C SER A 101 -0.98 9.75 -11.83
N ALA A 102 -1.34 9.83 -13.11
CA ALA A 102 -0.81 10.82 -14.04
C ALA A 102 -1.40 12.22 -13.83
N GLY A 103 -2.55 12.34 -13.15
CA GLY A 103 -3.37 13.56 -13.12
C GLY A 103 -3.02 14.61 -12.05
N PHE A 104 -1.98 14.44 -11.23
CA PHE A 104 -1.72 15.35 -10.09
C PHE A 104 -0.97 16.64 -10.43
N GLY A 105 -0.49 16.82 -11.66
CA GLY A 105 0.32 17.98 -12.05
C GLY A 105 1.53 18.18 -11.12
N ASP A 106 1.73 19.41 -10.66
CA ASP A 106 2.77 19.82 -9.71
C ASP A 106 2.30 19.80 -8.23
N THR A 107 1.07 19.33 -7.96
CA THR A 107 0.51 19.24 -6.59
C THR A 107 1.20 18.19 -5.73
N LEU A 108 1.83 17.21 -6.38
CA LEU A 108 2.63 16.15 -5.77
C LEU A 108 3.95 16.04 -6.53
N HIS A 109 5.03 15.63 -5.88
CA HIS A 109 6.32 15.46 -6.57
C HIS A 109 6.25 14.36 -7.64
N ARG A 110 7.32 14.30 -8.45
CA ARG A 110 7.38 13.47 -9.66
C ARG A 110 7.71 12.00 -9.42
N ASP A 111 7.88 11.57 -8.17
CA ASP A 111 8.11 10.16 -7.85
C ASP A 111 6.92 9.28 -8.31
N PRO A 112 7.16 8.27 -9.17
CA PRO A 112 6.08 7.42 -9.67
C PRO A 112 5.41 6.55 -8.60
N ALA A 113 6.14 6.04 -7.61
CA ALA A 113 5.60 5.16 -6.59
C ALA A 113 4.61 5.92 -5.71
N ASP A 114 5.01 7.09 -5.22
CA ASP A 114 4.17 7.94 -4.38
C ASP A 114 2.89 8.39 -5.11
N ARG A 115 3.00 8.73 -6.39
CA ARG A 115 1.82 9.07 -7.21
C ARG A 115 0.88 7.89 -7.35
N ILE A 116 1.41 6.67 -7.55
CA ILE A 116 0.57 5.48 -7.64
C ILE A 116 -0.07 5.18 -6.27
N ILE A 117 0.65 5.31 -5.15
CA ILE A 117 0.13 5.11 -3.79
C ILE A 117 -1.03 6.09 -3.51
N VAL A 118 -0.86 7.38 -3.79
CA VAL A 118 -1.91 8.39 -3.62
C VAL A 118 -3.12 8.10 -4.52
N ALA A 119 -2.88 7.73 -5.78
CA ALA A 119 -3.96 7.34 -6.69
C ALA A 119 -4.70 6.07 -6.22
N THR A 120 -4.00 5.08 -5.68
CA THR A 120 -4.60 3.88 -5.08
C THR A 120 -5.49 4.28 -3.90
N ALA A 121 -4.98 5.13 -3.00
CA ALA A 121 -5.76 5.56 -1.84
C ALA A 121 -7.06 6.27 -2.25
N LEU A 122 -6.97 7.16 -3.26
CA LEU A 122 -8.11 7.89 -3.82
C LEU A 122 -9.11 6.97 -4.53
N HIS A 123 -8.62 6.06 -5.37
CA HIS A 123 -9.45 5.11 -6.11
C HIS A 123 -10.30 4.24 -5.16
N HIS A 124 -9.72 3.83 -4.04
CA HIS A 124 -10.40 3.00 -3.04
C HIS A 124 -11.11 3.82 -1.93
N GLY A 125 -11.03 5.16 -1.95
CA GLY A 125 -11.67 6.02 -0.94
C GLY A 125 -11.08 5.89 0.48
N THR A 126 -9.84 5.42 0.61
CA THR A 126 -9.17 5.13 1.88
C THR A 126 -8.45 6.36 2.46
N ARG A 127 -8.09 6.30 3.74
CA ARG A 127 -7.06 7.19 4.31
C ARG A 127 -5.67 6.62 4.04
N LEU A 128 -4.68 7.49 3.92
CA LEU A 128 -3.28 7.12 3.70
C LEU A 128 -2.43 7.37 4.95
N VAL A 129 -1.80 6.32 5.48
CA VAL A 129 -0.83 6.44 6.58
C VAL A 129 0.53 6.75 5.99
N THR A 130 1.00 8.00 6.16
CA THR A 130 2.26 8.46 5.59
C THR A 130 2.89 9.57 6.42
N ALA A 131 4.23 9.56 6.46
CA ALA A 131 5.05 10.60 7.08
C ALA A 131 5.47 11.66 6.06
N ASP A 132 5.19 11.42 4.77
CA ASP A 132 5.69 12.23 3.68
C ASP A 132 5.03 13.61 3.73
N ARG A 133 5.87 14.65 3.77
CA ARG A 133 5.37 16.02 3.87
C ARG A 133 4.73 16.51 2.58
N ALA A 134 5.23 16.11 1.42
CA ALA A 134 4.63 16.48 0.15
C ALA A 134 3.22 15.87 0.02
N ILE A 135 3.06 14.59 0.39
CA ILE A 135 1.73 13.94 0.39
C ILE A 135 0.81 14.59 1.42
N THR A 136 1.24 14.75 2.67
CA THR A 136 0.40 15.31 3.75
C THR A 136 0.00 16.77 3.48
N GLN A 137 0.84 17.56 2.83
CA GLN A 137 0.55 18.95 2.49
C GLN A 137 -0.20 19.13 1.16
N SER A 138 -0.22 18.10 0.29
CA SER A 138 -0.88 18.17 -1.02
C SER A 138 -2.39 18.42 -0.94
N GLY A 139 -3.04 18.00 0.16
CA GLY A 139 -4.50 18.02 0.31
C GLY A 139 -5.26 17.06 -0.62
N LEU A 140 -4.55 16.23 -1.41
CA LEU A 140 -5.15 15.33 -2.39
C LEU A 140 -5.92 14.19 -1.70
N VAL A 141 -5.36 13.63 -0.63
CA VAL A 141 -5.90 12.49 0.12
C VAL A 141 -5.88 12.76 1.62
N ARG A 142 -6.85 12.20 2.36
CA ARG A 142 -6.85 12.26 3.83
C ARG A 142 -5.70 11.41 4.37
N THR A 143 -4.84 12.01 5.17
CA THR A 143 -3.67 11.35 5.75
C THR A 143 -3.82 11.08 7.25
N VAL A 144 -3.03 10.14 7.75
CA VAL A 144 -2.85 9.85 9.18
C VAL A 144 -1.36 9.74 9.46
N TRP A 145 -0.90 10.47 10.45
CA TRP A 145 0.44 10.39 11.03
C TRP A 145 0.36 10.80 12.50
#